data_AF-A0A358GBA7-F1
#
_entry.id   AF-A0A358GBA7-F1
#
_cell.length_a   1.000
_cell.length_b   1.000
_cell.length_c   1.000
_cell.angle_alpha   90.00
_cell.angle_beta   90.00
_cell.angle_gamma   90.00
#
_symmetry.space_group_name_H-M   'P 1'
#
loop_
_entity.id
_entity.type
_entity.pdbx_description
1 polymer ?
#
loop_
_entity_poly.entity_id
_entity_poly.type
_entity_poly.pdbx_seq_one_letter_code
_entity_poly.pdbx_strand_id
1 'polypeptide(L)'
;MNKKLWIAALLVTVMTVAAGCGSKPTAAPAPNQTQGAGAENDASDDQNKTDVTDPVTVAPEDTTTTTPDTTEGSTEGTTTPSGGTTSEKPGTSESNEKKTIDVYYTDLEELELHKASAELSYASDEAKYKAAFAALQQSKDDKLVPLWAKEIELKSVQFKDGALTLDIHMPDTARLGAGGEVFAIDALKQTFFQFDEVKSLDLLVDGKQSESLMGHVDLEHPMTRSE
;
A
#
# COMPACT_ATOMS: atom_id res chain seq x y z
N MET A 1 -22.70 -23.00 -15.01
CA MET A 1 -23.82 -22.66 -14.10
C MET A 1 -23.37 -21.70 -12.99
N ASN A 2 -23.08 -20.48 -13.42
CA ASN A 2 -23.29 -19.17 -12.82
C ASN A 2 -24.48 -19.06 -11.82
N LYS A 3 -24.21 -18.58 -10.60
CA LYS A 3 -25.18 -17.99 -9.64
C LYS A 3 -24.45 -16.97 -8.76
N LYS A 4 -24.32 -15.71 -9.20
CA LYS A 4 -25.13 -14.51 -8.84
C LYS A 4 -24.95 -14.02 -7.39
N LEU A 5 -24.25 -12.89 -7.29
CA LEU A 5 -24.20 -11.92 -6.19
C LEU A 5 -25.59 -11.44 -5.78
N TRP A 6 -25.79 -11.19 -4.48
CA TRP A 6 -26.84 -10.32 -3.96
C TRP A 6 -26.24 -9.36 -2.92
N ILE A 7 -26.22 -8.08 -3.29
CA ILE A 7 -25.95 -6.92 -2.45
C ILE A 7 -27.28 -6.51 -1.82
N ALA A 8 -27.29 -6.26 -0.51
CA ALA A 8 -28.37 -5.53 0.15
C ALA A 8 -27.75 -4.45 1.03
N ALA A 9 -27.72 -3.24 0.49
CA ALA A 9 -27.44 -2.01 1.22
C ALA A 9 -28.65 -1.67 2.10
N LEU A 10 -28.44 -1.52 3.41
CA LEU A 10 -29.42 -0.94 4.32
C LEU A 10 -28.88 0.39 4.84
N LEU A 11 -29.34 1.45 4.19
CA LEU A 11 -29.03 2.84 4.44
C LEU A 11 -29.96 3.33 5.55
N VAL A 12 -29.46 3.47 6.79
CA VAL A 12 -30.20 4.13 7.88
C VAL A 12 -29.61 5.51 8.10
N THR A 13 -30.31 6.50 7.54
CA THR A 13 -30.19 7.91 7.83
C THR A 13 -30.69 8.20 9.25
N VAL A 14 -29.84 8.74 10.12
CA VAL A 14 -30.29 9.50 11.29
C VAL A 14 -29.63 10.86 11.26
N MET A 15 -30.42 11.86 10.83
CA MET A 15 -30.19 13.26 11.10
C MET A 15 -30.70 13.58 12.50
N THR A 16 -29.83 14.11 13.36
CA THR A 16 -30.26 14.95 14.49
C THR A 16 -29.51 16.26 14.45
N VAL A 17 -30.25 17.30 14.07
CA VAL A 17 -29.89 18.71 14.16
C VAL A 17 -29.98 19.12 15.62
N ALA A 18 -28.88 19.60 16.20
CA ALA A 18 -28.92 20.41 17.41
C ALA A 18 -28.36 21.80 17.07
N ALA A 19 -29.29 22.76 16.96
CA ALA A 19 -29.01 24.17 16.85
C ALA A 19 -28.35 24.68 18.14
N GLY A 20 -27.16 25.27 18.02
CA GLY A 20 -26.48 26.01 19.09
C GLY A 20 -26.03 27.37 18.58
N CYS A 21 -26.94 28.35 18.58
CA CYS A 21 -26.57 29.77 18.57
C CYS A 21 -26.18 30.18 19.99
N GLY A 22 -24.92 30.58 20.19
CA GLY A 22 -24.42 31.17 21.44
C GLY A 22 -23.66 32.44 21.14
N SER A 23 -24.17 33.55 21.63
CA SER A 23 -23.85 34.94 21.32
C SER A 23 -22.46 35.43 21.77
N LYS A 24 -21.84 36.23 20.89
CA LYS A 24 -20.76 37.20 21.12
C LYS A 24 -21.09 38.19 22.25
N PRO A 25 -20.09 38.67 23.00
CA PRO A 25 -19.89 40.11 23.03
C PRO A 25 -18.43 40.51 22.69
N THR A 26 -18.31 41.59 21.93
CA THR A 26 -17.09 42.38 21.73
C THR A 26 -17.13 43.55 22.70
N ALA A 27 -16.02 43.81 23.41
CA ALA A 27 -15.58 45.13 23.87
C ALA A 27 -14.09 44.97 24.27
N ALA A 28 -13.16 45.38 23.41
CA ALA A 28 -12.49 46.68 23.35
C ALA A 28 -11.35 46.84 24.41
N PRO A 29 -10.13 47.24 23.99
CA PRO A 29 -8.93 47.26 24.83
C PRO A 29 -8.67 48.63 25.48
N ALA A 30 -7.88 48.65 26.57
CA ALA A 30 -7.29 49.86 27.16
C ALA A 30 -6.04 49.49 28.02
N PRO A 31 -5.14 50.42 28.40
CA PRO A 31 -3.83 50.49 27.77
C PRO A 31 -2.63 50.59 28.74
N ASN A 32 -1.43 50.49 28.14
CA ASN A 32 -0.23 51.30 28.40
C ASN A 32 0.89 50.78 29.34
N GLN A 33 2.12 51.10 28.88
CA GLN A 33 3.45 51.17 29.53
C GLN A 33 4.23 49.83 29.69
N THR A 34 5.51 49.68 29.33
CA THR A 34 6.52 50.54 28.67
C THR A 34 7.80 49.71 28.40
N GLN A 35 8.71 50.28 27.59
CA GLN A 35 10.13 49.90 27.31
C GLN A 35 10.29 48.85 26.20
N GLY A 36 10.73 49.15 24.96
CA GLY A 36 11.89 49.95 24.48
C GLY A 36 13.05 48.97 24.19
N ALA A 37 13.76 48.90 23.06
CA ALA A 37 14.00 49.69 21.85
C ALA A 37 14.27 48.65 20.72
N GLY A 38 14.00 48.85 19.42
CA GLY A 38 14.48 49.91 18.53
C GLY A 38 15.26 49.25 17.39
N ALA A 39 14.70 49.22 16.17
CA ALA A 39 15.39 49.14 14.88
C ALA A 39 14.32 49.17 13.77
N GLU A 40 14.01 50.38 13.35
CA GLU A 40 13.32 50.74 12.11
C GLU A 40 14.15 50.34 10.87
N ASN A 41 13.47 49.86 9.82
CA ASN A 41 13.77 50.20 8.43
C ASN A 41 12.62 49.76 7.50
N ASP A 42 11.92 50.80 7.04
CA ASP A 42 11.43 51.06 5.69
C ASP A 42 10.41 50.13 5.00
N ALA A 43 9.34 50.79 4.60
CA ALA A 43 8.21 50.29 3.83
C ALA A 43 8.57 50.07 2.35
N SER A 44 7.86 49.15 1.69
CA SER A 44 7.12 49.49 0.47
C SER A 44 6.09 48.41 0.14
N ASP A 45 4.88 48.90 -0.03
CA ASP A 45 3.68 48.29 -0.58
C ASP A 45 3.91 47.97 -2.08
N ASP A 46 3.52 46.79 -2.55
CA ASP A 46 3.12 46.64 -3.97
C ASP A 46 2.05 45.54 -4.09
N GLN A 47 0.82 45.99 -4.25
CA GLN A 47 -0.31 45.19 -4.71
C GLN A 47 -0.21 45.03 -6.23
N ASN A 48 -0.15 43.79 -6.73
CA ASN A 48 -0.53 43.51 -8.12
C ASN A 48 -1.53 42.36 -8.26
N LYS A 49 -2.79 42.81 -8.31
CA LYS A 49 -3.95 42.40 -9.12
C LYS A 49 -3.80 41.23 -10.14
N THR A 50 -4.76 40.32 -10.03
CA THR A 50 -5.58 39.64 -11.08
C THR A 50 -4.92 39.12 -12.37
N ASP A 51 -5.11 37.84 -12.67
CA ASP A 51 -6.08 37.30 -13.65
C ASP A 51 -5.62 35.89 -14.09
N VAL A 52 -6.39 34.83 -13.81
CA VAL A 52 -6.32 33.59 -14.60
C VAL A 52 -7.74 33.06 -14.79
N THR A 53 -8.23 33.31 -16.00
CA THR A 53 -9.37 32.68 -16.65
C THR A 53 -9.10 31.22 -17.02
N ASP A 54 -10.02 30.32 -16.64
CA ASP A 54 -10.34 29.07 -17.34
C ASP A 54 -10.77 29.34 -18.80
N PRO A 55 -10.61 28.38 -19.75
CA PRO A 55 -11.75 27.49 -20.04
C PRO A 55 -11.44 26.10 -20.68
N VAL A 56 -12.52 25.32 -20.86
CA VAL A 56 -12.76 24.15 -21.75
C VAL A 56 -12.42 22.78 -21.14
N THR A 57 -13.35 21.87 -20.80
CA THR A 57 -14.59 21.32 -21.41
C THR A 57 -14.39 20.60 -22.74
N VAL A 58 -14.17 19.28 -22.71
CA VAL A 58 -14.76 18.35 -23.70
C VAL A 58 -15.06 17.01 -23.03
N ALA A 59 -16.28 16.51 -23.25
CA ALA A 59 -16.78 15.19 -22.87
C ALA A 59 -17.11 14.40 -24.17
N PRO A 60 -17.67 13.17 -24.10
CA PRO A 60 -17.02 11.92 -24.48
C PRO A 60 -17.55 11.35 -25.80
N GLU A 61 -16.91 10.30 -26.34
CA GLU A 61 -17.51 9.47 -27.40
C GLU A 61 -17.55 7.99 -27.02
N ASP A 62 -18.77 7.49 -27.02
CA ASP A 62 -19.21 6.10 -26.97
C ASP A 62 -18.60 5.23 -28.08
N THR A 63 -18.45 3.93 -27.81
CA THR A 63 -18.49 2.92 -28.88
C THR A 63 -19.21 1.67 -28.37
N THR A 64 -20.32 1.35 -29.02
CA THR A 64 -21.21 0.21 -28.78
C THR A 64 -21.02 -0.88 -29.84
N THR A 65 -21.06 -2.15 -29.41
CA THR A 65 -21.79 -3.30 -30.03
C THR A 65 -21.26 -3.86 -31.38
N THR A 66 -21.05 -5.17 -31.65
CA THR A 66 -21.98 -6.33 -31.83
C THR A 66 -21.13 -7.57 -32.24
N THR A 67 -21.19 -8.78 -31.60
CA THR A 67 -21.92 -10.07 -31.99
C THR A 67 -21.22 -10.90 -33.11
N PRO A 68 -21.40 -12.24 -33.37
CA PRO A 68 -22.20 -13.39 -32.80
C PRO A 68 -21.34 -14.62 -32.35
N ASP A 69 -21.79 -15.59 -31.51
CA ASP A 69 -22.73 -16.75 -31.63
C ASP A 69 -22.14 -18.07 -32.21
N THR A 70 -22.66 -19.19 -31.67
CA THR A 70 -22.65 -20.62 -32.10
C THR A 70 -21.38 -21.45 -31.73
N THR A 71 -21.38 -22.69 -31.23
CA THR A 71 -22.34 -23.82 -31.27
C THR A 71 -22.07 -24.85 -30.15
N GLU A 72 -23.12 -25.50 -29.66
CA GLU A 72 -23.12 -26.76 -28.88
C GLU A 72 -22.37 -27.93 -29.57
N GLY A 73 -21.84 -28.86 -28.75
CA GLY A 73 -21.30 -30.13 -29.25
C GLY A 73 -20.84 -31.06 -28.13
N SER A 74 -21.79 -31.80 -27.57
CA SER A 74 -21.61 -32.94 -26.65
C SER A 74 -20.79 -34.07 -27.30
N THR A 75 -19.91 -34.74 -26.55
CA THR A 75 -19.91 -36.22 -26.41
C THR A 75 -18.92 -36.68 -25.33
N GLU A 76 -19.47 -37.45 -24.40
CA GLU A 76 -18.83 -38.31 -23.42
C GLU A 76 -18.31 -39.60 -24.08
N GLY A 77 -17.15 -40.11 -23.64
CA GLY A 77 -16.53 -41.30 -24.22
C GLY A 77 -15.33 -41.82 -23.43
N THR A 78 -15.62 -42.57 -22.38
CA THR A 78 -14.69 -43.43 -21.62
C THR A 78 -14.07 -44.53 -22.49
N THR A 79 -12.74 -44.70 -22.46
CA THR A 79 -12.04 -46.01 -22.51
C THR A 79 -10.55 -45.89 -22.13
N THR A 80 -10.18 -46.42 -20.97
CA THR A 80 -8.86 -47.01 -20.62
C THR A 80 -8.96 -48.51 -20.98
N PRO A 81 -7.92 -49.35 -21.25
CA PRO A 81 -6.49 -49.25 -20.89
C PRO A 81 -5.48 -49.63 -22.00
N SER A 82 -4.18 -49.39 -21.79
CA SER A 82 -3.12 -50.41 -21.85
C SER A 82 -1.73 -49.75 -21.88
N GLY A 83 -0.79 -50.38 -21.18
CA GLY A 83 0.53 -49.88 -20.88
C GLY A 83 1.47 -49.75 -22.08
N GLY A 84 2.34 -48.75 -21.95
CA GLY A 84 3.53 -48.56 -22.78
C GLY A 84 4.59 -47.88 -21.92
N THR A 85 5.52 -48.68 -21.39
CA THR A 85 6.80 -48.21 -20.85
C THR A 85 7.52 -47.39 -21.92
N THR A 86 7.81 -46.11 -21.68
CA THR A 86 8.92 -45.38 -22.29
C THR A 86 9.24 -44.12 -21.48
N SER A 87 10.48 -44.11 -20.98
CA SER A 87 11.33 -42.96 -20.67
C SER A 87 10.88 -41.97 -19.60
N GLU A 88 11.35 -42.24 -18.38
CA GLU A 88 11.82 -41.22 -17.45
C GLU A 88 12.73 -40.22 -18.19
N LYS A 89 12.16 -39.07 -18.52
CA LYS A 89 12.92 -37.84 -18.70
C LYS A 89 13.39 -37.42 -17.31
N PRO A 90 14.68 -37.16 -17.05
CA PRO A 90 15.07 -36.52 -15.82
C PRO A 90 14.47 -35.12 -15.87
N GLY A 91 13.38 -34.93 -15.13
CA GLY A 91 12.87 -33.61 -14.83
C GLY A 91 13.97 -32.89 -14.09
N THR A 92 14.46 -31.79 -14.67
CA THR A 92 15.19 -30.77 -13.93
C THR A 92 14.29 -30.38 -12.77
N SER A 93 14.54 -30.98 -11.59
CA SER A 93 13.94 -30.54 -10.36
C SER A 93 14.59 -29.20 -10.05
N GLU A 94 13.92 -28.11 -10.44
CA GLU A 94 14.21 -26.80 -9.88
C GLU A 94 14.00 -26.92 -8.37
N SER A 95 15.12 -27.03 -7.64
CA SER A 95 15.11 -27.19 -6.20
C SER A 95 14.66 -25.87 -5.58
N ASN A 96 13.37 -25.76 -5.26
CA ASN A 96 12.86 -24.65 -4.47
C ASN A 96 13.34 -24.82 -3.02
N GLU A 97 14.06 -23.82 -2.51
CA GLU A 97 14.39 -23.71 -1.09
C GLU A 97 13.14 -23.32 -0.31
N LYS A 98 13.03 -23.82 0.92
CA LYS A 98 11.98 -23.43 1.86
C LYS A 98 12.60 -22.75 3.07
N LYS A 99 12.00 -21.64 3.51
CA LYS A 99 12.42 -20.93 4.72
C LYS A 99 11.21 -20.40 5.47
N THR A 100 11.18 -20.60 6.78
CA THR A 100 10.23 -19.91 7.64
C THR A 100 10.81 -18.58 8.07
N ILE A 101 10.04 -17.51 7.94
CA ILE A 101 10.38 -16.16 8.38
C ILE A 101 9.35 -15.66 9.38
N ASP A 102 9.75 -14.68 10.19
CA ASP A 102 8.82 -13.87 10.95
C ASP A 102 8.24 -12.78 10.02
N VAL A 103 6.96 -12.52 10.14
CA VAL A 103 6.21 -11.46 9.45
C VAL A 103 5.34 -10.74 10.46
N TYR A 104 4.94 -9.51 10.16
CA TYR A 104 4.36 -8.64 11.16
C TYR A 104 3.08 -8.00 10.63
N TYR A 105 2.04 -8.05 11.46
CA TYR A 105 0.69 -7.59 11.17
C TYR A 105 0.18 -6.80 12.37
N THR A 106 -0.88 -6.03 12.21
CA THR A 106 -1.52 -5.38 13.35
C THR A 106 -2.75 -6.16 13.84
N ASP A 107 -3.30 -5.81 14.99
CA ASP A 107 -4.59 -6.33 15.44
C ASP A 107 -5.76 -5.62 14.72
N LEU A 108 -6.98 -6.06 14.98
CA LEU A 108 -8.19 -5.46 14.38
C LEU A 108 -8.40 -3.99 14.78
N GLU A 109 -7.75 -3.53 15.84
CA GLU A 109 -7.88 -2.17 16.37
C GLU A 109 -6.73 -1.25 15.92
N GLU A 110 -5.75 -1.79 15.18
CA GLU A 110 -4.53 -1.09 14.73
C GLU A 110 -3.70 -0.49 15.88
N LEU A 111 -3.61 -1.19 17.01
CA LEU A 111 -2.97 -0.68 18.23
C LEU A 111 -1.57 -1.23 18.47
N GLU A 112 -1.32 -2.47 18.04
CA GLU A 112 -0.06 -3.16 18.28
C GLU A 112 0.43 -3.89 17.03
N LEU A 113 1.74 -4.08 16.95
CA LEU A 113 2.37 -4.91 15.92
C LEU A 113 2.63 -6.32 16.47
N HIS A 114 2.01 -7.31 15.86
CA HIS A 114 2.10 -8.71 16.23
C HIS A 114 2.96 -9.50 15.25
N LYS A 115 3.80 -10.36 15.82
CA LYS A 115 4.63 -11.28 15.07
C LYS A 115 3.88 -12.56 14.71
N ALA A 116 3.99 -13.00 13.47
CA ALA A 116 3.48 -14.25 12.93
C ALA A 116 4.57 -14.96 12.10
N SER A 117 4.32 -16.20 11.70
CA SER A 117 5.29 -16.97 10.89
C SER A 117 4.73 -17.27 9.50
N ALA A 118 5.58 -17.09 8.48
CA ALA A 118 5.28 -17.42 7.09
C ALA A 118 6.31 -18.41 6.54
N GLU A 119 5.84 -19.43 5.80
CA GLU A 119 6.70 -20.34 5.04
C GLU A 119 6.86 -19.77 3.63
N LEU A 120 8.10 -19.53 3.23
CA LEU A 120 8.49 -19.12 1.89
C LEU A 120 8.98 -20.34 1.10
N SER A 121 8.73 -20.32 -0.20
CA SER A 121 9.30 -21.24 -1.18
C SER A 121 9.86 -20.42 -2.34
N TYR A 122 11.15 -20.55 -2.65
CA TYR A 122 11.81 -19.72 -3.66
C TYR A 122 12.97 -20.43 -4.36
N ALA A 123 13.30 -19.96 -5.56
CA ALA A 123 14.39 -20.50 -6.39
C ALA A 123 15.58 -19.51 -6.55
N SER A 124 15.44 -18.27 -6.10
CA SER A 124 16.47 -17.22 -6.19
C SER A 124 16.29 -16.17 -5.09
N ASP A 125 17.29 -15.30 -4.90
CA ASP A 125 17.20 -14.18 -3.95
C ASP A 125 16.05 -13.22 -4.31
N GLU A 126 15.89 -12.88 -5.59
CA GLU A 126 14.77 -12.05 -6.03
C GLU A 126 13.42 -12.69 -5.69
N ALA A 127 13.27 -14.00 -5.95
CA ALA A 127 12.05 -14.74 -5.63
C ALA A 127 11.82 -14.82 -4.11
N LYS A 128 12.89 -14.96 -3.31
CA LYS A 128 12.84 -14.95 -1.84
C LYS A 128 12.26 -13.65 -1.32
N TYR A 129 12.77 -12.50 -1.77
CA TYR A 129 12.31 -11.20 -1.31
C TYR A 129 10.91 -10.85 -1.83
N LYS A 130 10.56 -11.26 -3.06
CA LYS A 130 9.18 -11.18 -3.56
C LYS A 130 8.22 -12.00 -2.70
N ALA A 131 8.59 -13.22 -2.33
CA ALA A 131 7.78 -14.08 -1.46
C ALA A 131 7.65 -13.50 -0.05
N ALA A 132 8.72 -12.92 0.50
CA ALA A 132 8.69 -12.24 1.80
C ALA A 132 7.74 -11.02 1.79
N PHE A 133 7.81 -10.18 0.74
CA PHE A 133 6.86 -9.07 0.58
C PHE A 133 5.43 -9.59 0.45
N ALA A 134 5.18 -10.60 -0.37
CA ALA A 134 3.86 -11.20 -0.54
C ALA A 134 3.30 -11.78 0.76
N ALA A 135 4.16 -12.25 1.67
CA ALA A 135 3.74 -12.72 3.00
C ALA A 135 3.26 -11.56 3.89
N LEU A 136 3.79 -10.36 3.76
CA LEU A 136 3.28 -9.16 4.45
C LEU A 136 1.86 -8.77 3.99
N GLN A 137 1.42 -9.23 2.81
CA GLN A 137 0.11 -8.88 2.25
C GLN A 137 -1.03 -9.83 2.62
N GLN A 138 -0.74 -10.86 3.41
CA GLN A 138 -1.72 -11.90 3.73
C GLN A 138 -1.46 -12.52 5.09
N SER A 139 -2.46 -12.49 5.95
CA SER A 139 -2.45 -13.23 7.22
C SER A 139 -3.25 -14.53 7.08
N LYS A 140 -2.82 -15.57 7.81
CA LYS A 140 -3.59 -16.82 8.00
C LYS A 140 -4.53 -16.75 9.20
N ASP A 141 -4.37 -15.73 10.04
CA ASP A 141 -5.17 -15.45 11.23
C ASP A 141 -6.10 -14.26 10.94
N ASP A 142 -7.40 -14.45 11.15
CA ASP A 142 -8.45 -13.45 10.88
C ASP A 142 -8.45 -12.29 11.89
N LYS A 143 -7.70 -12.42 12.98
CA LYS A 143 -7.49 -11.37 13.98
C LYS A 143 -6.28 -10.49 13.70
N LEU A 144 -5.49 -10.85 12.69
CA LEU A 144 -4.29 -10.12 12.29
C LEU A 144 -4.52 -9.46 10.93
N VAL A 145 -4.34 -8.14 10.91
CA VAL A 145 -4.58 -7.29 9.75
C VAL A 145 -3.26 -7.00 9.03
N PRO A 146 -3.12 -7.40 7.75
CA PRO A 146 -2.00 -7.01 6.91
C PRO A 146 -1.97 -5.50 6.68
N LEU A 147 -0.81 -4.87 6.92
CA LEU A 147 -0.59 -3.44 6.67
C LEU A 147 -0.18 -3.18 5.22
N TRP A 148 0.40 -4.18 4.56
CA TRP A 148 0.77 -4.12 3.16
C TRP A 148 -0.37 -4.68 2.31
N ALA A 149 -1.43 -3.89 2.09
CA ALA A 149 -2.62 -4.34 1.35
C ALA A 149 -2.26 -4.99 -0.01
N LYS A 150 -3.08 -5.93 -0.48
CA LYS A 150 -2.83 -6.66 -1.74
C LYS A 150 -2.81 -5.76 -2.97
N GLU A 151 -3.46 -4.61 -2.86
CA GLU A 151 -3.52 -3.55 -3.86
C GLU A 151 -2.18 -2.81 -4.02
N ILE A 152 -1.27 -2.92 -3.04
CA ILE A 152 0.10 -2.41 -3.17
C ILE A 152 0.88 -3.39 -4.05
N GLU A 153 1.25 -2.95 -5.24
CA GLU A 153 1.97 -3.77 -6.19
C GLU A 153 3.48 -3.66 -5.96
N LEU A 154 4.17 -4.79 -5.88
CA LEU A 154 5.63 -4.83 -5.93
C LEU A 154 6.09 -4.88 -7.39
N LYS A 155 6.50 -3.72 -7.91
CA LYS A 155 6.92 -3.56 -9.31
C LYS A 155 8.26 -4.22 -9.58
N SER A 156 9.22 -4.04 -8.66
CA SER A 156 10.55 -4.63 -8.82
C SER A 156 11.27 -4.86 -7.49
N VAL A 157 12.23 -5.78 -7.55
CA VAL A 157 13.15 -6.10 -6.45
C VAL A 157 14.56 -6.10 -7.02
N GLN A 158 15.48 -5.40 -6.38
CA GLN A 158 16.90 -5.49 -6.68
C GLN A 158 17.67 -5.77 -5.41
N PHE A 159 18.59 -6.73 -5.46
CA PHE A 159 19.51 -6.99 -4.37
C PHE A 159 20.94 -6.95 -4.89
N LYS A 160 21.77 -6.10 -4.28
CA LYS A 160 23.18 -5.93 -4.66
C LYS A 160 24.02 -5.55 -3.45
N ASP A 161 25.06 -6.33 -3.19
CA ASP A 161 26.08 -6.03 -2.17
C ASP A 161 25.49 -5.72 -0.78
N GLY A 162 24.38 -6.38 -0.42
CA GLY A 162 23.67 -6.18 0.84
C GLY A 162 22.64 -5.05 0.85
N ALA A 163 22.51 -4.29 -0.23
CA ALA A 163 21.44 -3.31 -0.42
C ALA A 163 20.25 -3.96 -1.13
N LEU A 164 19.08 -3.95 -0.48
CA LEU A 164 17.81 -4.37 -1.06
C LEU A 164 17.00 -3.13 -1.45
N THR A 165 16.54 -3.07 -2.69
CA THR A 165 15.62 -2.04 -3.18
C THR A 165 14.31 -2.68 -3.58
N LEU A 166 13.21 -2.20 -3.00
CA LEU A 166 11.84 -2.56 -3.35
C LEU A 166 11.19 -1.36 -4.02
N ASP A 167 10.69 -1.53 -5.24
CA ASP A 167 9.90 -0.51 -5.93
C ASP A 167 8.44 -0.93 -5.93
N ILE A 168 7.57 -0.10 -5.37
CA ILE A 168 6.14 -0.37 -5.25
C ILE A 168 5.30 0.64 -6.01
N HIS A 169 4.09 0.23 -6.37
CA HIS A 169 3.00 1.14 -6.68
C HIS A 169 1.95 1.04 -5.57
N MET A 170 1.53 2.19 -5.04
CA MET A 170 0.53 2.26 -3.97
C MET A 170 -0.66 3.11 -4.44
N PRO A 171 -1.85 2.50 -4.63
CA PRO A 171 -3.05 3.26 -4.95
C PRO A 171 -3.59 4.00 -3.72
N ASP A 172 -4.35 5.07 -3.94
CA ASP A 172 -4.95 5.88 -2.87
C ASP A 172 -5.84 5.07 -1.91
N THR A 173 -6.44 3.98 -2.40
CA THR A 173 -7.28 3.07 -1.61
C THR A 173 -6.50 2.23 -0.60
N ALA A 174 -5.18 2.14 -0.74
CA ALA A 174 -4.30 1.37 0.15
C ALA A 174 -3.61 2.25 1.21
N ARG A 175 -3.96 3.53 1.30
CA ARG A 175 -3.36 4.45 2.28
C ARG A 175 -3.87 4.14 3.69
N LEU A 176 -2.94 4.19 4.64
CA LEU A 176 -3.16 4.04 6.06
C LEU A 176 -3.11 5.43 6.74
N GLY A 177 -3.62 5.49 7.98
CA GLY A 177 -3.38 6.64 8.86
C GLY A 177 -1.95 6.61 9.44
N ALA A 178 -1.61 7.64 10.22
CA ALA A 178 -0.28 7.80 10.83
C ALA A 178 0.21 6.55 11.59
N GLY A 179 -0.64 5.94 12.42
CA GLY A 179 -0.29 4.74 13.16
C GLY A 179 -0.02 3.54 12.26
N GLY A 180 -0.90 3.31 11.28
CA GLY A 180 -0.71 2.25 10.29
C GLY A 180 0.54 2.44 9.43
N GLU A 181 0.90 3.68 9.08
CA GLU A 181 2.15 3.96 8.35
C GLU A 181 3.38 3.58 9.16
N VAL A 182 3.46 3.99 10.44
CA VAL A 182 4.57 3.60 11.34
C VAL A 182 4.69 2.08 11.39
N PHE A 183 3.58 1.38 11.66
CA PHE A 183 3.59 -0.07 11.74
C PHE A 183 3.92 -0.75 10.41
N ALA A 184 3.51 -0.19 9.28
CA ALA A 184 3.82 -0.75 7.96
C ALA A 184 5.33 -0.71 7.69
N ILE A 185 5.99 0.41 8.00
CA ILE A 185 7.45 0.57 7.88
C ILE A 185 8.17 -0.36 8.86
N ASP A 186 7.73 -0.43 10.12
CA ASP A 186 8.32 -1.34 11.11
C ASP A 186 8.17 -2.81 10.71
N ALA A 187 7.00 -3.20 10.22
CA ALA A 187 6.74 -4.56 9.73
C ALA A 187 7.67 -4.91 8.56
N LEU A 188 7.88 -3.96 7.65
CA LEU A 188 8.78 -4.12 6.51
C LEU A 188 10.23 -4.29 6.98
N LYS A 189 10.72 -3.37 7.82
CA LYS A 189 12.09 -3.41 8.37
C LYS A 189 12.33 -4.71 9.13
N GLN A 190 11.44 -5.07 10.05
CA GLN A 190 11.58 -6.30 10.84
C GLN A 190 11.50 -7.54 9.96
N THR A 191 10.73 -7.55 8.88
CA THR A 191 10.67 -8.69 7.95
C THR A 191 11.98 -8.85 7.17
N PHE A 192 12.47 -7.78 6.56
CA PHE A 192 13.61 -7.87 5.65
C PHE A 192 14.97 -7.89 6.36
N PHE A 193 15.10 -7.26 7.53
CA PHE A 193 16.36 -7.32 8.28
C PHE A 193 16.57 -8.64 9.06
N GLN A 194 15.66 -9.61 8.95
CA GLN A 194 15.93 -11.00 9.36
C GLN A 194 16.91 -11.72 8.44
N PHE A 195 17.01 -11.28 7.17
CA PHE A 195 17.98 -11.80 6.23
C PHE A 195 19.33 -11.17 6.53
N ASP A 196 20.28 -11.94 7.06
CA ASP A 196 21.58 -11.42 7.48
C ASP A 196 22.38 -10.79 6.33
N GLU A 197 22.12 -11.20 5.10
CA GLU A 197 22.68 -10.61 3.90
C GLU A 197 22.12 -9.20 3.59
N VAL A 198 20.91 -8.86 4.06
CA VAL A 198 20.29 -7.54 3.87
C VAL A 198 20.81 -6.58 4.94
N LYS A 199 21.58 -5.58 4.52
CA LYS A 199 22.20 -4.56 5.38
C LYS A 199 21.48 -3.23 5.32
N SER A 200 20.89 -2.91 4.17
CA SER A 200 20.04 -1.75 3.98
C SER A 200 18.83 -2.10 3.12
N LEU A 201 17.75 -1.34 3.31
CA LEU A 201 16.50 -1.48 2.60
C LEU A 201 16.08 -0.11 2.07
N ASP A 202 15.99 0.03 0.75
CA ASP A 202 15.42 1.20 0.10
C ASP A 202 14.01 0.85 -0.40
N LEU A 203 13.04 1.72 -0.11
CA LEU A 203 11.67 1.57 -0.56
C LEU A 203 11.34 2.73 -1.51
N LEU A 204 11.09 2.42 -2.78
CA LEU A 204 10.73 3.40 -3.79
C LEU A 204 9.23 3.34 -4.09
N VAL A 205 8.64 4.50 -4.38
CA VAL A 205 7.27 4.60 -4.88
C VAL A 205 7.32 5.06 -6.33
N ASP A 206 6.91 4.18 -7.24
CA ASP A 206 6.95 4.40 -8.69
C ASP A 206 8.34 4.88 -9.18
N GLY A 207 9.39 4.22 -8.68
CA GLY A 207 10.79 4.48 -9.01
C GLY A 207 11.40 5.71 -8.35
N LYS A 208 10.70 6.34 -7.38
CA LYS A 208 11.15 7.55 -6.70
C LYS A 208 11.38 7.31 -5.21
N GLN A 209 12.40 7.96 -4.68
CA GLN A 209 12.60 8.13 -3.24
C GLN A 209 11.64 9.23 -2.77
N SER A 210 10.78 8.89 -1.82
CA SER A 210 9.75 9.76 -1.28
C SER A 210 10.04 10.03 0.19
N GLU A 211 10.02 11.29 0.63
CA GLU A 211 10.27 11.65 2.04
C GLU A 211 9.34 10.94 3.02
N SER A 212 8.19 10.47 2.58
CA SER A 212 7.25 9.70 3.39
C SER A 212 6.40 8.80 2.51
N LEU A 213 5.96 7.65 3.02
CA LEU A 213 5.11 6.72 2.28
C LEU A 213 3.68 7.27 2.18
N MET A 214 3.16 7.86 3.26
CA MET A 214 1.79 8.38 3.36
C MET A 214 1.69 9.76 4.03
N GLY A 215 2.82 10.37 4.38
CA GLY A 215 2.92 11.75 4.86
C GLY A 215 3.05 11.91 6.37
N HIS A 216 3.22 10.82 7.13
CA HIS A 216 3.30 10.88 8.60
C HIS A 216 4.66 10.47 9.15
N VAL A 217 5.39 9.59 8.45
CA VAL A 217 6.69 9.05 8.89
C VAL A 217 7.75 9.42 7.88
N ASP A 218 8.89 9.92 8.34
CA ASP A 218 10.05 10.16 7.48
C ASP A 218 10.60 8.82 6.98
N LEU A 219 10.72 8.69 5.66
CA LEU A 219 11.22 7.49 5.01
C LEU A 219 12.67 7.70 4.61
N GLU A 220 13.56 7.01 5.32
CA GLU A 220 14.98 7.09 5.04
C GLU A 220 15.36 6.31 3.79
N HIS A 221 16.30 6.86 3.03
CA HIS A 221 16.77 6.28 1.78
C HIS A 221 18.29 6.08 1.79
N PRO A 222 18.80 4.85 2.00
CA PRO A 222 18.08 3.65 2.43
C PRO A 222 17.93 3.56 3.96
N MET A 223 16.91 2.85 4.44
CA MET A 223 16.78 2.44 5.83
C MET A 223 17.89 1.45 6.22
N THR A 224 18.35 1.49 7.48
CA THR A 224 19.37 0.58 8.00
C THR A 224 18.89 -0.23 9.21
N ARG A 225 19.58 -1.34 9.52
CA ARG A 225 19.23 -2.26 10.61
C ARG A 225 19.32 -1.64 12.03
N SER A 226 19.96 -0.48 12.16
CA SER A 226 20.37 0.09 13.45
C SER A 226 19.39 1.14 13.99
N GLU A 227 18.33 1.42 13.24
CA GLU A 227 17.27 2.37 13.58
C GLU A 227 15.94 1.66 13.83
#